data_AF-A0A5Q4FN24-F1
#
_entry.id   AF-A0A5Q4FN24-F1
#
_cell.length_a   1.000
_cell.length_b   1.000
_cell.length_c   1.000
_cell.angle_alpha   90.00
_cell.angle_beta   90.00
_cell.angle_gamma   90.00
#
_symmetry.space_group_name_H-M   'P 1'
#
loop_
_entity.id
_entity.type
_entity.pdbx_description
1 polymer ?
#
loop_
_entity_poly.entity_id
_entity_poly.type
_entity_poly.pdbx_seq_one_letter_code
_entity_poly.pdbx_strand_id
1 'polypeptide(L)'
;ERNRVHLAKTLREGANLLLLDEPTNDLDVQTLRALEDALLNFAGCVVVISHDRWFLDRIATHILAFEGDSMVRWFEGNFRQYQEYRRDVLGIDDQPKRIQYKKLKRD
;
A
#
# COMPACT_ATOMS: atom_id res chain seq x y z
N GLU A 1 15.60 13.87 2.01
CA GLU A 1 16.70 13.53 1.06
C GLU A 1 17.40 12.18 1.28
N ARG A 2 17.69 11.72 2.51
CA ARG A 2 18.39 10.44 2.75
C ARG A 2 17.74 9.20 2.11
N ASN A 3 16.41 9.07 2.15
CA ASN A 3 15.71 7.90 1.59
C ASN A 3 15.80 7.84 0.05
N ARG A 4 15.74 9.01 -0.63
CA ARG A 4 15.85 9.09 -2.09
C ARG A 4 17.22 8.61 -2.60
N VAL A 5 18.28 8.96 -1.88
CA VAL A 5 19.65 8.51 -2.21
C VAL A 5 19.82 7.02 -1.95
N HIS A 6 19.21 6.49 -0.88
CA HIS A 6 19.27 5.07 -0.56
C HIS A 6 18.57 4.21 -1.61
N LEU A 7 17.39 4.64 -2.07
CA LEU A 7 16.63 3.94 -3.10
C LEU A 7 17.36 3.98 -4.45
N ALA A 8 17.86 5.15 -4.86
CA ALA A 8 18.63 5.30 -6.10
C ALA A 8 19.93 4.48 -6.08
N LYS A 9 20.58 4.34 -4.92
CA LYS A 9 21.78 3.50 -4.77
C LYS A 9 21.46 2.00 -4.89
N THR A 10 20.38 1.56 -4.23
CA THR A 10 19.92 0.15 -4.26
C THR A 10 19.48 -0.26 -5.66
N LEU A 11 18.77 0.62 -6.37
CA LEU A 11 18.37 0.41 -7.77
C LEU A 11 19.57 0.29 -8.72
N ARG A 12 20.67 0.98 -8.41
CA ARG A 12 21.88 1.01 -9.25
C ARG A 12 22.78 -0.22 -9.06
N GLU A 13 22.65 -0.93 -7.94
CA GLU A 13 23.45 -2.12 -7.61
C GLU A 13 22.96 -3.41 -8.30
N GLY A 14 21.98 -3.33 -9.21
CA GLY A 14 21.55 -4.48 -10.03
C GLY A 14 20.70 -5.49 -9.26
N ALA A 15 19.97 -5.04 -8.24
CA ALA A 15 19.03 -5.89 -7.52
C ALA A 15 17.91 -6.37 -8.47
N ASN A 16 17.54 -7.65 -8.36
CA ASN A 16 16.38 -8.22 -9.07
C ASN A 16 15.12 -8.22 -8.21
N LEU A 17 15.28 -8.05 -6.89
CA LEU A 17 14.21 -8.04 -5.90
C LEU A 17 14.44 -6.88 -4.92
N LEU A 18 13.42 -6.03 -4.74
CA LEU A 18 13.40 -4.98 -3.72
C LEU A 18 12.39 -5.34 -2.64
N LEU A 19 12.79 -5.25 -1.38
CA LEU A 19 11.92 -5.38 -0.23
C LEU A 19 11.81 -4.01 0.43
N LEU A 20 10.62 -3.43 0.44
CA LEU A 20 10.38 -2.09 0.98
C LEU A 20 9.36 -2.17 2.12
N ASP A 21 9.76 -1.77 3.32
CA ASP A 21 8.90 -1.73 4.48
C ASP A 21 8.47 -0.28 4.76
N GLU A 22 7.18 0.00 4.60
CA GLU A 22 6.54 1.33 4.72
C GLU A 22 7.32 2.48 4.05
N PRO A 23 7.66 2.39 2.75
CA PRO A 23 8.49 3.38 2.08
C PRO A 23 7.78 4.73 1.87
N THR A 24 6.46 4.78 2.05
CA THR A 24 5.64 5.98 1.94
C THR A 24 5.74 6.89 3.16
N ASN A 25 6.32 6.41 4.27
CA ASN A 25 6.40 7.20 5.49
C ASN A 25 7.37 8.39 5.32
N ASP A 26 6.99 9.53 5.89
CA ASP A 26 7.78 10.78 5.87
C ASP A 26 8.18 11.31 4.47
N LEU A 27 7.50 10.86 3.40
CA LEU A 27 7.70 11.36 2.04
C LEU A 27 6.69 12.46 1.71
N ASP A 28 7.18 13.54 1.10
CA ASP A 28 6.31 14.51 0.44
C ASP A 28 5.68 13.91 -0.83
N VAL A 29 4.61 14.54 -1.30
CA VAL A 29 3.82 14.06 -2.46
C VAL A 29 4.68 13.95 -3.73
N GLN A 30 5.65 14.84 -3.93
CA GLN A 30 6.50 14.82 -5.11
C GLN A 30 7.47 13.63 -5.09
N THR A 31 8.04 13.36 -3.92
CA THR A 31 8.95 12.24 -3.70
C THR A 31 8.22 10.91 -3.77
N LEU A 32 6.99 10.84 -3.27
CA LEU A 32 6.14 9.66 -3.39
C LEU A 32 5.82 9.36 -4.87
N ARG A 33 5.50 10.37 -5.68
CA ARG A 33 5.32 10.22 -7.13
C ARG A 33 6.59 9.72 -7.84
N ALA A 34 7.74 10.30 -7.51
CA ALA A 34 9.02 9.86 -8.07
C ALA A 34 9.35 8.41 -7.68
N LEU A 35 8.98 7.98 -6.46
CA LEU A 35 9.09 6.60 -6.03
C LEU A 35 8.16 5.69 -6.83
N GLU A 36 6.88 6.03 -6.97
CA GLU A 36 5.92 5.29 -7.80
C GLU A 36 6.48 5.07 -9.22
N ASP A 37 6.93 6.14 -9.87
CA ASP A 37 7.49 6.08 -11.24
C ASP A 37 8.75 5.21 -11.30
N ALA A 38 9.62 5.28 -10.28
CA ALA A 38 10.82 4.46 -10.22
C ALA A 38 10.47 2.96 -10.06
N LEU A 39 9.47 2.63 -9.24
CA LEU A 39 9.03 1.25 -9.04
C LEU A 39 8.31 0.68 -10.27
N LEU A 40 7.50 1.48 -10.96
CA LEU A 40 6.83 1.05 -12.21
C LEU A 40 7.83 0.78 -13.34
N ASN A 41 8.95 1.50 -13.39
CA ASN A 41 10.00 1.32 -14.38
C ASN A 41 11.08 0.31 -13.95
N PHE A 42 10.98 -0.25 -12.75
CA PHE A 42 11.95 -1.21 -12.26
C PHE A 42 11.75 -2.56 -12.97
N ALA A 43 12.81 -3.07 -13.59
CA ALA A 43 12.75 -4.33 -14.34
C ALA A 43 12.69 -5.60 -13.46
N GLY A 44 12.86 -5.45 -12.15
CA GLY A 44 12.82 -6.54 -11.19
C GLY A 44 11.48 -6.67 -10.46
N CYS A 45 11.46 -7.51 -9.43
CA CYS A 45 10.33 -7.67 -8.54
C CYS A 45 10.42 -6.70 -7.36
N VAL A 46 9.28 -6.19 -6.91
CA VAL A 46 9.18 -5.35 -5.71
C VAL A 46 8.15 -5.96 -4.79
N VAL A 47 8.54 -6.19 -3.54
CA VAL A 47 7.63 -6.50 -2.44
C VAL A 47 7.59 -5.27 -1.56
N VAL A 48 6.40 -4.71 -1.39
CA VAL A 48 6.20 -3.50 -0.60
C VAL A 48 5.14 -3.73 0.46
N ILE A 49 5.45 -3.27 1.67
CA ILE A 49 4.51 -3.14 2.77
C ILE A 49 4.14 -1.66 2.82
N SER A 50 2.86 -1.33 2.70
CA SER A 50 2.38 0.05 2.82
C SER A 50 0.95 0.08 3.34
N HIS A 51 0.65 1.06 4.17
CA HIS A 51 -0.71 1.40 4.56
C HIS A 51 -1.37 2.45 3.62
N ASP A 52 -0.64 2.98 2.64
CA ASP A 52 -1.18 3.93 1.66
C ASP A 52 -1.94 3.22 0.53
N ARG A 53 -3.26 3.34 0.57
CA ARG A 53 -4.19 2.74 -0.39
C ARG A 53 -3.98 3.26 -1.82
N TRP A 54 -3.68 4.55 -1.97
CA TRP A 54 -3.51 5.17 -3.30
C TRP A 54 -2.20 4.73 -3.94
N PHE A 55 -1.16 4.60 -3.12
CA PHE A 55 0.13 4.08 -3.56
C PHE A 55 -0.03 2.63 -4.04
N LEU A 56 -0.60 1.75 -3.20
CA LEU A 56 -0.83 0.34 -3.55
C LEU A 56 -1.73 0.19 -4.79
N ASP A 57 -2.78 1.01 -4.93
CA ASP A 57 -3.67 0.95 -6.09
C ASP A 57 -2.95 1.23 -7.41
N ARG A 58 -1.89 2.07 -7.38
CA ARG A 58 -1.12 2.48 -8.56
C ARG A 58 -0.02 1.50 -8.93
N ILE A 59 0.64 0.87 -7.97
CA ILE A 59 1.83 0.05 -8.23
C ILE A 59 1.61 -1.46 -8.07
N ALA A 60 0.61 -1.88 -7.28
CA ALA A 60 0.45 -3.29 -6.95
C ALA A 60 -0.17 -4.06 -8.11
N THR A 61 0.49 -5.14 -8.50
CA THR A 61 -0.05 -6.17 -9.40
C THR A 61 -0.70 -7.31 -8.63
N HIS A 62 -0.30 -7.48 -7.36
CA HIS A 62 -0.79 -8.50 -6.45
C HIS A 62 -0.88 -7.94 -5.05
N ILE A 63 -1.84 -8.45 -4.27
CA ILE A 63 -2.01 -8.13 -2.85
C ILE A 63 -1.79 -9.40 -2.03
N LEU A 64 -0.89 -9.31 -1.06
CA LEU A 64 -0.74 -10.28 0.01
C LEU A 64 -1.46 -9.74 1.25
N ALA A 65 -2.67 -10.23 1.50
CA ALA A 65 -3.52 -9.71 2.57
C ALA A 65 -3.52 -10.62 3.79
N PHE A 66 -3.30 -10.02 4.96
CA PHE A 66 -3.36 -10.67 6.26
C PHE A 66 -4.73 -10.40 6.87
N GLU A 67 -5.63 -11.38 6.84
CA GLU A 67 -7.06 -11.22 7.21
C GLU A 67 -7.37 -11.55 8.67
N GLY A 68 -6.35 -11.74 9.51
CA GLY A 68 -6.51 -12.28 10.88
C GLY A 68 -6.50 -13.81 10.89
N ASP A 69 -6.58 -14.40 12.09
CA ASP A 69 -6.55 -15.86 12.32
C ASP A 69 -5.39 -16.60 11.61
N SER A 70 -4.24 -15.91 11.47
CA SER A 70 -3.07 -16.40 10.72
C SER A 70 -3.36 -16.77 9.26
N MET A 71 -4.44 -16.27 8.68
CA MET A 71 -4.77 -16.44 7.28
C MET A 71 -4.10 -15.36 6.43
N VAL A 72 -3.35 -15.82 5.43
CA VAL A 72 -2.76 -14.98 4.40
C VAL A 72 -3.39 -15.33 3.07
N ARG A 73 -3.90 -14.31 2.36
CA ARG A 73 -4.54 -14.45 1.06
C ARG A 73 -3.68 -13.80 -0.01
N TRP A 74 -3.40 -14.56 -1.06
CA TRP A 74 -2.84 -14.05 -2.30
C TRP A 74 -3.98 -13.64 -3.23
N PHE A 75 -3.92 -12.42 -3.75
CA PHE A 75 -4.88 -11.87 -4.68
C PHE A 75 -4.15 -11.26 -5.88
N GLU A 76 -4.58 -11.60 -7.09
CA GLU A 76 -4.08 -11.01 -8.33
C GLU A 76 -4.94 -9.79 -8.68
N GLY A 77 -4.30 -8.62 -8.73
CA GLY A 77 -4.95 -7.33 -8.85
C GLY A 77 -4.43 -6.33 -7.83
N ASN A 78 -4.87 -5.10 -7.99
CA ASN A 78 -4.46 -3.99 -7.14
C ASN A 78 -5.29 -3.91 -5.85
N PHE A 79 -4.98 -2.93 -4.99
CA PHE A 79 -5.64 -2.78 -3.70
C PHE A 79 -7.16 -2.52 -3.82
N ARG A 80 -7.60 -1.72 -4.79
CA ARG A 80 -9.03 -1.45 -4.97
C ARG A 80 -9.80 -2.71 -5.36
N GLN A 81 -9.29 -3.46 -6.33
CA GLN A 81 -9.89 -4.74 -6.75
C GLN A 81 -9.96 -5.71 -5.57
N TYR A 82 -8.92 -5.74 -4.74
CA TYR A 82 -8.92 -6.54 -3.53
C TYR A 82 -9.99 -6.10 -2.52
N GLN A 83 -10.19 -4.80 -2.31
CA GLN A 83 -11.26 -4.30 -1.43
C GLN A 83 -12.66 -4.69 -1.91
N GLU A 84 -12.90 -4.61 -3.23
CA GLU A 84 -14.16 -5.04 -3.84
C GLU A 84 -14.37 -6.56 -3.62
N TYR A 85 -13.35 -7.37 -3.88
CA TYR A 85 -13.37 -8.82 -3.59
C TYR A 85 -13.64 -9.13 -2.12
N ARG A 86 -12.96 -8.45 -1.18
CA ARG A 86 -13.16 -8.66 0.27
C ARG A 86 -14.60 -8.37 0.67
N ARG A 87 -15.17 -7.27 0.16
CA ARG A 87 -16.55 -6.89 0.48
C ARG A 87 -17.53 -7.92 -0.04
N ASP A 88 -17.39 -8.33 -1.30
CA ASP A 88 -18.39 -9.18 -1.98
C ASP A 88 -18.27 -10.65 -1.59
N VAL A 89 -17.05 -11.14 -1.34
CA VAL A 89 -16.79 -12.57 -1.05
C VAL A 89 -16.66 -12.86 0.44
N LEU A 90 -16.00 -11.97 1.20
CA LEU A 90 -15.79 -12.17 2.64
C LEU A 90 -16.89 -11.50 3.48
N GLY A 91 -17.69 -10.61 2.90
CA GLY A 91 -18.72 -9.85 3.62
C GLY A 91 -18.15 -8.89 4.68
N ILE A 92 -16.85 -8.61 4.62
CA ILE A 92 -16.17 -7.72 5.55
C ILE A 92 -16.25 -6.31 4.99
N ASP A 93 -17.06 -5.46 5.63
CA ASP A 93 -17.17 -4.05 5.29
C ASP A 93 -16.34 -3.20 6.26
N ASP A 94 -15.17 -2.77 5.78
CA ASP A 94 -14.23 -1.92 6.51
C ASP A 94 -14.38 -0.44 6.12
N GLN A 95 -15.57 -0.06 5.64
CA GLN A 95 -15.88 1.36 5.47
C GLN A 95 -15.85 2.05 6.84
N PRO A 96 -15.11 3.18 6.97
CA PRO A 96 -15.10 3.93 8.21
C PRO A 96 -16.52 4.39 8.51
N LYS A 97 -17.16 3.75 9.50
CA LYS A 97 -18.49 4.15 9.96
C LYS A 97 -18.38 5.59 10.44
N ARG A 98 -19.12 6.48 9.78
CA ARG A 98 -19.17 7.91 10.12
C ARG A 98 -19.48 8.03 11.61
N ILE A 99 -18.54 8.60 12.38
CA ILE A 99 -18.75 8.82 13.81
C ILE A 99 -19.93 9.79 13.95
N GLN A 100 -21.09 9.26 14.34
CA GLN A 100 -22.24 10.10 14.66
C GLN A 100 -21.94 10.75 16.01
N TYR A 101 -21.56 12.03 16.00
CA TYR A 101 -21.46 12.80 17.24
C TYR A 101 -22.84 12.83 17.91
N LYS A 102 -22.98 12.16 19.06
CA LYS A 102 -24.15 12.33 19.93
C LYS A 102 -24.21 13.80 20.34
N LYS A 103 -25.36 14.45 20.08
CA LYS A 103 -25.60 15.82 20.56
C LYS A 103 -25.43 15.83 22.08
N LEU A 104 -24.47 16.60 22.58
CA LEU A 104 -24.33 16.86 24.01
C LEU A 104 -25.62 17.53 24.49
N LYS A 105 -26.34 16.88 25.39
CA LYS A 105 -27.45 17.52 26.10
C LYS A 105 -26.85 18.58 27.01
N ARG A 106 -27.31 19.82 26.88
CA ARG A 106 -27.14 20.86 27.89
C ARG A 106 -28.28 20.67 28.88
N ASP A 107 -27.93 20.35 30.12
CA ASP A 107 -28.83 20.54 31.27
C ASP A 107 -28.91 22.03 31.62
#